data_AF-A0A257ACD0-F1
#
_entry.id   AF-A0A257ACD0-F1
#
_cell.length_a   1.000
_cell.length_b   1.000
_cell.length_c   1.000
_cell.angle_alpha   90.00
_cell.angle_beta   90.00
_cell.angle_gamma   90.00
#
_symmetry.space_group_name_H-M   'P 1'
#
loop_
_entity.id
_entity.type
_entity.pdbx_description
1 polymer ?
#
loop_
_entity_poly.entity_id
_entity_poly.type
_entity_poly.pdbx_seq_one_letter_code
_entity_poly.pdbx_strand_id
1 'polypeptide(L)'
;MNRLVYLALAVLLASLLICNVSLADERDLLNGPDYADVKSVRLRRNEISIIMYGYIPGTSSLSGRLYIDSDSNVSTGCTWPFEKGADYLALFVKGGAKSFRWKGEKFLALANLSTSFSGNVIDIVLPPTLKLIKPRLKLWVTITVSDPFMPVVIGLNSLKTNYVTLLNDGVDQLPGWLDLMRISGKLKGDVLWISLTYRSTPLPKLNGSSFDALAGLTIMIDGDGNPKTGFRGAEYALTLKRMYAKRPFLELSINGELDRWNGSNWVFERTIPGSLVGNNLIYEIALRGLNLSKNAKLIIAGGSWAVLRDYFPNNYFLGGWVNFEI
;
A
#
# COMPACT_ATOMS: atom_id res chain seq x y z
N MET A 1 -26.49 46.09 -19.47
CA MET A 1 -26.20 45.15 -18.37
C MET A 1 -26.10 43.69 -18.82
N ASN A 2 -26.99 43.18 -19.68
CA ASN A 2 -27.05 41.74 -19.99
C ASN A 2 -25.87 41.17 -20.81
N ARG A 3 -25.23 41.95 -21.70
CA ARG A 3 -24.12 41.44 -22.55
C ARG A 3 -22.86 41.03 -21.77
N LEU A 4 -22.53 41.75 -20.69
CA LEU A 4 -21.39 41.41 -19.82
C LEU A 4 -21.64 40.11 -19.04
N VAL A 5 -22.89 39.88 -18.61
CA VAL A 5 -23.30 38.64 -17.94
C VAL A 5 -23.22 37.45 -18.89
N TYR A 6 -23.69 37.60 -20.13
CA TYR A 6 -23.58 36.52 -21.14
C TYR A 6 -22.12 36.22 -21.52
N LEU A 7 -21.26 37.23 -21.61
CA LEU A 7 -19.84 37.02 -21.90
C LEU A 7 -19.13 36.33 -20.73
N ALA A 8 -19.38 36.75 -19.49
CA ALA A 8 -18.84 36.11 -18.30
C ALA A 8 -19.32 34.65 -18.18
N LEU A 9 -20.61 34.39 -18.46
CA LEU A 9 -21.18 33.06 -18.46
C LEU A 9 -20.60 32.18 -19.58
N ALA A 10 -20.41 32.73 -20.79
CA ALA A 10 -19.78 32.00 -21.89
C ALA A 10 -18.31 31.67 -21.61
N VAL A 11 -17.55 32.57 -20.99
CA VAL A 11 -16.17 32.33 -20.56
C VAL A 11 -16.11 31.33 -19.40
N LEU A 12 -17.06 31.38 -18.47
CA LEU A 12 -17.20 30.39 -17.41
C LEU A 12 -17.54 29.00 -17.97
N LEU A 13 -18.49 28.89 -18.92
CA LEU A 13 -18.83 27.64 -19.58
C LEU A 13 -17.67 27.11 -20.43
N ALA A 14 -16.99 27.97 -21.19
CA ALA A 14 -15.81 27.57 -21.96
C ALA A 14 -14.66 27.09 -21.06
N SER A 15 -14.45 27.74 -19.91
CA SER A 15 -13.44 27.28 -18.95
C SER A 15 -13.83 25.98 -18.22
N LEU A 16 -15.12 25.73 -18.01
CA LEU A 16 -15.63 24.45 -17.49
C LEU A 16 -15.52 23.31 -18.52
N LEU A 17 -15.69 23.60 -19.82
CA LEU A 17 -15.52 22.63 -20.91
C LEU A 17 -14.06 22.18 -21.12
N ILE A 18 -13.07 22.94 -20.65
CA ILE A 18 -11.63 22.61 -20.82
C ILE A 18 -11.13 21.66 -19.71
N CYS A 19 -11.95 21.32 -18.71
CA CYS A 19 -11.55 20.50 -17.58
C CYS A 19 -12.41 19.24 -17.44
N ASN A 20 -11.96 18.15 -18.04
CA ASN A 20 -12.56 16.83 -17.81
C ASN A 20 -12.15 16.30 -16.43
N VAL A 21 -13.14 15.99 -15.60
CA VAL A 21 -12.97 15.43 -14.26
C VAL A 21 -13.73 14.12 -14.16
N SER A 22 -13.04 13.05 -13.81
CA SER A 22 -13.70 11.81 -13.38
C SER A 22 -13.66 11.74 -11.86
N LEU A 23 -14.82 11.60 -11.25
CA LEU A 23 -14.99 11.49 -9.80
C LEU A 23 -15.10 10.02 -9.40
N ALA A 24 -14.53 9.65 -8.25
CA ALA A 24 -14.97 8.49 -7.50
C ALA A 24 -16.35 8.81 -6.91
N ASP A 25 -17.29 7.88 -7.01
CA ASP A 25 -18.63 8.04 -6.45
C ASP A 25 -18.58 8.02 -4.91
N GLU A 26 -17.73 7.17 -4.33
CA GLU A 26 -17.54 7.01 -2.88
C GLU A 26 -16.10 6.55 -2.58
N ARG A 27 -15.69 6.66 -1.31
CA ARG A 27 -14.40 6.13 -0.83
C ARG A 27 -14.40 4.61 -0.89
N ASP A 28 -13.34 4.04 -1.41
CA ASP A 28 -13.07 2.61 -1.43
C ASP A 28 -12.60 2.10 -0.06
N LEU A 29 -11.83 2.89 0.70
CA LEU A 29 -11.37 2.55 2.05
C LEU A 29 -12.06 3.44 3.11
N LEU A 30 -13.16 2.94 3.69
CA LEU A 30 -14.08 3.71 4.55
C LEU A 30 -13.49 4.11 5.90
N ASN A 31 -12.71 3.23 6.52
CA ASN A 31 -12.15 3.42 7.86
C ASN A 31 -10.61 3.51 7.83
N GLY A 32 -10.03 3.87 6.69
CA GLY A 32 -8.59 4.08 6.55
C GLY A 32 -8.22 5.55 6.38
N PRO A 33 -6.93 5.83 6.14
CA PRO A 33 -6.50 7.20 5.94
C PRO A 33 -7.02 7.73 4.60
N ASP A 34 -7.57 8.94 4.61
CA ASP A 34 -8.18 9.58 3.44
C ASP A 34 -7.18 9.76 2.28
N TYR A 35 -5.89 9.86 2.58
CA TYR A 35 -4.83 10.00 1.57
C TYR A 35 -4.46 8.69 0.86
N ALA A 36 -5.06 7.55 1.23
CA ALA A 36 -4.86 6.27 0.56
C ALA A 36 -5.87 6.00 -0.56
N ASP A 37 -6.80 6.92 -0.79
CA ASP A 37 -7.95 6.74 -1.67
C ASP A 37 -8.00 7.88 -2.71
N VAL A 38 -8.11 7.51 -3.98
CA VAL A 38 -8.16 8.41 -5.13
C VAL A 38 -9.58 8.95 -5.28
N LYS A 39 -9.74 10.23 -5.03
CA LYS A 39 -11.01 10.94 -5.20
C LYS A 39 -11.34 11.22 -6.66
N SER A 40 -10.34 11.61 -7.45
CA SER A 40 -10.56 11.94 -8.86
C SER A 40 -9.26 12.02 -9.65
N VAL A 41 -9.38 11.89 -10.96
CA VAL A 41 -8.29 12.16 -11.90
C VAL A 41 -8.76 13.23 -12.89
N ARG A 42 -7.88 14.20 -13.17
CA ARG A 42 -8.11 15.28 -14.13
C ARG A 42 -7.03 15.26 -15.19
N LEU A 43 -7.42 15.59 -16.41
CA LEU A 43 -6.50 15.76 -17.53
C LEU A 43 -6.64 17.18 -18.09
N ARG A 44 -5.52 17.90 -18.17
CA ARG A 44 -5.44 19.25 -18.74
C ARG A 44 -4.28 19.30 -19.73
N ARG A 45 -4.59 19.30 -21.03
CA ARG A 45 -3.58 19.22 -22.10
C ARG A 45 -2.68 17.99 -21.90
N ASN A 46 -1.46 18.19 -21.39
CA ASN A 46 -0.46 17.16 -21.13
C ASN A 46 -0.18 16.97 -19.63
N GLU A 47 -1.02 17.51 -18.75
CA GLU A 47 -0.88 17.39 -17.30
C GLU A 47 -2.00 16.54 -16.73
N ILE A 48 -1.63 15.53 -15.93
CA ILE A 48 -2.57 14.68 -15.21
C ILE A 48 -2.47 14.99 -13.73
N SER A 49 -3.59 15.41 -13.14
CA SER A 49 -3.71 15.64 -11.71
C SER A 49 -4.49 14.49 -11.07
N ILE A 50 -3.85 13.77 -10.16
CA ILE A 50 -4.47 12.75 -9.31
C ILE A 50 -4.78 13.41 -7.97
N ILE A 51 -6.05 13.37 -7.57
CA ILE A 51 -6.54 14.04 -6.35
C ILE A 51 -6.96 12.95 -5.38
N MET A 52 -6.32 12.91 -4.21
CA MET A 52 -6.65 12.02 -3.09
C MET A 52 -7.76 12.64 -2.23
N TYR A 53 -8.47 11.83 -1.44
CA TYR A 53 -9.48 12.36 -0.49
C TYR A 53 -8.84 13.20 0.63
N GLY A 54 -7.61 12.87 1.05
CA GLY A 54 -6.90 13.55 2.14
C GLY A 54 -5.48 14.00 1.80
N TYR A 55 -4.92 14.83 2.68
CA TYR A 55 -3.53 15.31 2.60
C TYR A 55 -2.53 14.15 2.72
N ILE A 56 -1.55 14.07 1.81
CA ILE A 56 -0.53 13.02 1.81
C ILE A 56 0.58 13.36 2.80
N PRO A 57 0.77 12.61 3.91
CA PRO A 57 1.77 12.93 4.91
C PRO A 57 3.21 12.94 4.36
N GLY A 58 4.07 13.78 4.94
CA GLY A 58 5.51 13.80 4.66
C GLY A 58 6.18 12.44 4.87
N THR A 59 5.72 11.70 5.87
CA THR A 59 6.28 10.43 6.34
C THR A 59 5.82 9.19 5.57
N SER A 60 4.75 9.27 4.79
CA SER A 60 4.28 8.14 3.98
C SER A 60 5.09 7.99 2.70
N SER A 61 5.37 6.75 2.32
CA SER A 61 5.86 6.44 0.97
C SER A 61 4.68 6.37 0.00
N LEU A 62 4.85 6.94 -1.18
CA LEU A 62 3.85 6.94 -2.23
C LEU A 62 4.49 6.50 -3.54
N SER A 63 3.84 5.57 -4.21
CA SER A 63 4.15 5.18 -5.58
C SER A 63 2.87 4.91 -6.35
N GLY A 64 2.93 4.90 -7.67
CA GLY A 64 1.79 4.48 -8.47
C GLY A 64 2.15 4.18 -9.90
N ARG A 65 1.18 3.62 -10.62
CA ARG A 65 1.27 3.44 -12.05
C ARG A 65 0.04 3.96 -12.74
N LEU A 66 0.27 4.74 -13.78
CA LEU A 66 -0.74 5.37 -14.59
C LEU A 66 -0.62 4.81 -16.01
N TYR A 67 -1.62 4.04 -16.43
CA TYR A 67 -1.74 3.51 -17.78
C TYR A 67 -2.57 4.48 -18.62
N ILE A 68 -2.06 4.78 -19.80
CA ILE A 68 -2.68 5.72 -20.75
C ILE A 68 -2.88 4.95 -22.05
N ASP A 69 -4.13 4.72 -22.39
CA ASP A 69 -4.55 4.42 -23.76
C ASP A 69 -4.74 5.77 -24.47
N SER A 70 -3.95 6.04 -25.51
CA SER A 70 -3.87 7.37 -26.11
C SER A 70 -4.89 7.61 -27.22
N ASP A 71 -5.42 6.53 -27.78
CA ASP A 71 -6.29 6.52 -28.97
C ASP A 71 -7.66 5.86 -28.72
N SER A 72 -7.93 5.42 -27.49
CA SER A 72 -9.12 4.65 -27.10
C SER A 72 -9.27 3.30 -27.82
N ASN A 73 -8.19 2.74 -28.36
CA ASN A 73 -8.25 1.52 -29.16
C ASN A 73 -7.70 0.30 -28.39
N VAL A 74 -8.60 -0.60 -27.96
CA VAL A 74 -8.23 -1.83 -27.24
C VAL A 74 -7.44 -2.85 -28.10
N SER A 75 -7.35 -2.64 -29.41
CA SER A 75 -6.57 -3.49 -30.31
C SER A 75 -5.11 -3.05 -30.45
N THR A 76 -4.77 -1.84 -30.01
CA THR A 76 -3.40 -1.33 -29.94
C THR A 76 -2.88 -1.41 -28.51
N GLY A 77 -1.62 -1.04 -28.28
CA GLY A 77 -1.03 -0.98 -26.94
C GLY A 77 -0.89 -2.34 -26.24
N CYS A 78 -0.88 -2.26 -24.90
CA CYS A 78 -0.68 -3.35 -23.96
C CYS A 78 -1.66 -4.50 -24.18
N THR A 79 -1.16 -5.73 -24.04
CA THR A 79 -1.96 -6.96 -24.19
C THR A 79 -2.31 -7.62 -22.86
N TRP A 80 -1.90 -7.04 -21.72
CA TRP A 80 -2.20 -7.58 -20.40
C TRP A 80 -3.70 -7.48 -20.09
N PRO A 81 -4.29 -8.47 -19.39
CA PRO A 81 -5.75 -8.56 -19.23
C PRO A 81 -6.42 -7.32 -18.64
N PHE A 82 -5.80 -6.68 -17.64
CA PHE A 82 -6.40 -5.55 -16.94
C PHE A 82 -6.00 -4.19 -17.52
N GLU A 83 -4.90 -4.12 -18.28
CA GLU A 83 -4.33 -2.90 -18.86
C GLU A 83 -4.43 -2.87 -20.39
N LYS A 84 -5.24 -3.76 -20.98
CA LYS A 84 -5.36 -3.93 -22.43
C LYS A 84 -5.72 -2.61 -23.12
N GLY A 85 -4.95 -2.23 -24.14
CA GLY A 85 -5.09 -0.95 -24.84
C GLY A 85 -4.11 0.14 -24.38
N ALA A 86 -3.41 -0.04 -23.26
CA ALA A 86 -2.48 0.99 -22.79
C ALA A 86 -1.26 1.16 -23.72
N ASP A 87 -1.13 2.31 -24.37
CA ASP A 87 0.03 2.66 -25.18
C ASP A 87 1.21 3.13 -24.32
N TYR A 88 0.91 3.77 -23.19
CA TYR A 88 1.90 4.37 -22.31
C TYR A 88 1.66 3.97 -20.86
N LEU A 89 2.75 4.00 -20.11
CA LEU A 89 2.79 3.76 -18.69
C LEU A 89 3.63 4.87 -18.05
N ALA A 90 3.11 5.55 -17.03
CA ALA A 90 3.88 6.40 -16.15
C ALA A 90 4.03 5.71 -14.79
N LEU A 91 5.27 5.46 -14.38
CA LEU A 91 5.62 5.02 -13.03
C LEU A 91 6.05 6.25 -12.23
N PHE A 92 5.42 6.49 -11.09
CA PHE A 92 5.72 7.65 -10.26
C PHE A 92 5.95 7.28 -8.80
N VAL A 93 6.81 8.06 -8.15
CA VAL A 93 7.12 8.02 -6.72
C VAL A 93 7.25 9.45 -6.19
N LYS A 94 7.33 9.63 -4.87
CA LYS A 94 7.47 10.94 -4.20
C LYS A 94 8.71 11.80 -4.60
N GLY A 95 9.53 11.34 -5.54
CA GLY A 95 10.74 12.05 -6.01
C GLY A 95 10.88 12.14 -7.53
N GLY A 96 9.87 11.74 -8.29
CA GLY A 96 9.90 11.81 -9.75
C GLY A 96 9.05 10.74 -10.43
N ALA A 97 8.94 10.84 -11.75
CA ALA A 97 8.28 9.83 -12.55
C ALA A 97 9.05 9.51 -13.83
N LYS A 98 8.70 8.37 -14.43
CA LYS A 98 9.22 7.89 -15.70
C LYS A 98 8.07 7.42 -16.56
N SER A 99 8.10 7.78 -17.83
CA SER A 99 7.20 7.28 -18.85
C SER A 99 7.83 6.15 -19.63
N PHE A 100 6.96 5.26 -20.10
CA PHE A 100 7.31 4.13 -20.92
C PHE A 100 6.28 4.01 -22.04
N ARG A 101 6.69 3.48 -23.19
CA ARG A 101 5.82 3.20 -24.33
C ARG A 101 5.76 1.71 -24.55
N TRP A 102 4.56 1.19 -24.82
CA TRP A 102 4.36 -0.19 -25.19
C TRP A 102 5.03 -0.53 -26.53
N LYS A 103 5.74 -1.65 -26.56
CA LYS A 103 6.41 -2.20 -27.76
C LYS A 103 6.29 -3.72 -27.76
N GLY A 104 5.24 -4.22 -28.43
CA GLY A 104 4.99 -5.64 -28.63
C GLY A 104 4.53 -6.35 -27.36
N GLU A 105 5.46 -6.58 -26.44
CA GLU A 105 5.25 -7.40 -25.24
C GLU A 105 5.64 -6.70 -23.93
N LYS A 106 6.26 -5.53 -24.01
CA LYS A 106 6.74 -4.79 -22.84
C LYS A 106 6.71 -3.28 -23.02
N PHE A 107 6.70 -2.59 -21.88
CA PHE A 107 6.91 -1.17 -21.78
C PHE A 107 8.41 -0.84 -21.82
N LEU A 108 8.82 -0.01 -22.80
CA LEU A 108 10.19 0.50 -22.91
C LEU A 108 10.27 1.94 -22.44
N ALA A 109 11.33 2.27 -21.71
CA ALA A 109 11.54 3.62 -21.19
C ALA A 109 11.50 4.67 -22.30
N LEU A 110 10.78 5.76 -22.06
CA LEU A 110 10.59 6.85 -23.01
C LEU A 110 11.25 8.14 -22.52
N ALA A 111 10.85 8.64 -21.35
CA ALA A 111 11.36 9.89 -20.79
C ALA A 111 11.16 9.95 -19.27
N ASN A 112 11.98 10.73 -18.58
CA ASN A 112 11.66 11.19 -17.22
C ASN A 112 10.50 12.20 -17.29
N LEU A 113 9.62 12.16 -16.30
CA LEU A 113 8.49 13.07 -16.17
C LEU A 113 8.66 13.93 -14.92
N SER A 114 8.18 15.16 -14.99
CA SER A 114 8.06 16.02 -13.82
C SER A 114 6.86 15.61 -12.99
N THR A 115 7.05 15.56 -11.67
CA THR A 115 5.97 15.33 -10.70
C THR A 115 5.99 16.39 -9.62
N SER A 116 4.82 16.90 -9.23
CA SER A 116 4.66 17.72 -8.04
C SER A 116 3.66 17.11 -7.08
N PHE A 117 3.89 17.32 -5.79
CA PHE A 117 3.02 16.88 -4.71
C PHE A 117 2.60 18.12 -3.93
N SER A 118 1.31 18.44 -3.95
CA SER A 118 0.76 19.61 -3.29
C SER A 118 -0.49 19.22 -2.51
N GLY A 119 -0.32 19.05 -1.19
CA GLY A 119 -1.40 18.66 -0.30
C GLY A 119 -1.94 17.26 -0.59
N ASN A 120 -3.13 17.19 -1.19
CA ASN A 120 -3.80 15.97 -1.63
C ASN A 120 -3.69 15.75 -3.15
N VAL A 121 -2.91 16.56 -3.87
CA VAL A 121 -2.79 16.50 -5.34
C VAL A 121 -1.41 16.01 -5.75
N ILE A 122 -1.39 15.12 -6.74
CA ILE A 122 -0.20 14.64 -7.43
C ILE A 122 -0.34 15.04 -8.89
N ASP A 123 0.51 15.94 -9.37
CA ASP A 123 0.53 16.34 -10.77
C ASP A 123 1.65 15.63 -11.50
N ILE A 124 1.35 15.10 -12.69
CA ILE A 124 2.29 14.42 -13.57
C ILE A 124 2.24 15.11 -14.93
N VAL A 125 3.37 15.69 -15.35
CA VAL A 125 3.48 16.34 -16.65
C VAL A 125 3.97 15.33 -17.69
N LEU A 126 3.11 15.01 -18.65
CA LEU A 126 3.40 14.12 -19.76
C LEU A 126 4.30 14.80 -20.81
N PRO A 127 5.07 14.02 -21.59
CA PRO A 127 5.90 14.57 -22.65
C PRO A 127 5.02 15.20 -23.74
N PRO A 128 5.37 16.39 -24.28
CA PRO A 128 4.61 17.01 -25.38
C PRO A 128 4.53 16.18 -26.65
N THR A 129 5.41 15.18 -26.81
CA THR A 129 5.44 14.24 -27.93
C THR A 129 4.34 13.18 -27.85
N LEU A 130 3.68 13.04 -26.70
CA LEU A 130 2.59 12.10 -26.50
C LEU A 130 1.30 12.71 -27.07
N LYS A 131 0.81 12.13 -28.17
CA LYS A 131 -0.43 12.57 -28.81
C LYS A 131 -1.62 11.93 -28.11
N LEU A 132 -2.42 12.74 -27.44
CA LEU A 132 -3.66 12.32 -26.79
C LEU A 132 -4.83 12.73 -27.69
N ILE A 133 -5.53 11.76 -28.29
CA ILE A 133 -6.66 12.04 -29.19
C ILE A 133 -7.97 11.88 -28.42
N LYS A 134 -8.13 10.74 -27.76
CA LYS A 134 -9.26 10.42 -26.87
C LYS A 134 -8.72 9.53 -25.76
N PRO A 135 -7.96 10.09 -24.81
CA PRO A 135 -7.23 9.23 -23.91
C PRO A 135 -8.16 8.61 -22.87
N ARG A 136 -7.82 7.39 -22.51
CA ARG A 136 -8.41 6.69 -21.39
C ARG A 136 -7.34 6.37 -20.37
N LEU A 137 -7.66 6.54 -19.10
CA LEU A 137 -6.72 6.31 -18.01
C LEU A 137 -7.16 5.18 -17.10
N LYS A 138 -6.16 4.43 -16.63
CA LYS A 138 -6.24 3.52 -15.50
C LYS A 138 -5.10 3.84 -14.55
N LEU A 139 -5.38 3.80 -13.26
CA LEU A 139 -4.43 4.19 -12.24
C LEU A 139 -4.46 3.17 -11.13
N TRP A 140 -3.31 2.96 -10.52
CA TRP A 140 -3.29 2.48 -9.16
C TRP A 140 -2.23 3.22 -8.35
N VAL A 141 -2.59 3.58 -7.13
CA VAL A 141 -1.73 4.29 -6.17
C VAL A 141 -1.48 3.36 -5.00
N THR A 142 -0.23 3.27 -4.57
CA THR A 142 0.18 2.53 -3.39
C THR A 142 0.76 3.51 -2.37
N ILE A 143 0.16 3.53 -1.18
CA ILE A 143 0.64 4.24 0.00
C ILE A 143 1.19 3.24 1.00
N THR A 144 2.43 3.47 1.45
CA THR A 144 2.98 2.75 2.60
C THR A 144 2.92 3.63 3.83
N VAL A 145 2.24 3.13 4.86
CA VAL A 145 2.13 3.73 6.18
C VAL A 145 2.96 2.90 7.15
N SER A 146 3.67 3.58 8.04
CA SER A 146 4.40 2.96 9.15
C SER A 146 3.92 3.56 10.45
N ASP A 147 3.86 2.71 11.47
CA ASP A 147 3.51 3.01 12.85
C ASP A 147 4.77 2.78 13.72
N PRO A 148 5.69 3.77 13.77
CA PRO A 148 7.01 3.56 14.34
C PRO A 148 6.96 3.59 15.87
N PHE A 149 7.38 2.51 16.51
CA PHE A 149 7.60 2.47 17.96
C PHE A 149 9.10 2.31 18.31
N MET A 150 9.43 2.57 19.57
CA MET A 150 10.78 2.35 20.09
C MET A 150 11.17 0.86 20.02
N PRO A 151 12.38 0.51 19.54
CA PRO A 151 12.82 -0.88 19.48
C PRO A 151 12.87 -1.52 20.87
N VAL A 152 12.45 -2.78 20.95
CA VAL A 152 12.47 -3.57 22.19
C VAL A 152 13.21 -4.88 21.96
N VAL A 153 14.06 -5.27 22.92
CA VAL A 153 14.77 -6.55 22.93
C VAL A 153 14.48 -7.29 24.22
N ILE A 154 13.95 -8.52 24.11
CA ILE A 154 13.53 -9.33 25.27
C ILE A 154 14.06 -10.75 25.12
N GLY A 155 14.67 -11.31 26.17
CA GLY A 155 15.11 -12.71 26.15
C GLY A 155 13.92 -13.67 26.11
N LEU A 156 13.95 -14.68 25.24
CA LEU A 156 12.84 -15.65 25.12
C LEU A 156 12.50 -16.35 26.44
N ASN A 157 13.49 -16.54 27.31
CA ASN A 157 13.29 -17.16 28.62
C ASN A 157 12.35 -16.37 29.54
N SER A 158 12.24 -15.04 29.40
CA SER A 158 11.33 -14.25 30.23
C SER A 158 9.85 -14.54 29.93
N LEU A 159 9.56 -15.21 28.80
CA LEU A 159 8.20 -15.51 28.35
C LEU A 159 7.66 -16.85 28.86
N LYS A 160 8.46 -17.63 29.61
CA LYS A 160 8.13 -19.01 29.99
C LYS A 160 6.99 -19.11 31.03
N THR A 161 6.83 -18.10 31.87
CA THR A 161 5.95 -18.19 33.05
C THR A 161 4.53 -17.72 32.74
N ASN A 162 4.38 -16.52 32.16
CA ASN A 162 3.09 -15.87 31.92
C ASN A 162 3.13 -15.09 30.60
N TYR A 163 1.97 -14.55 30.19
CA TYR A 163 1.95 -13.52 29.17
C TYR A 163 2.69 -12.28 29.68
N VAL A 164 3.66 -11.83 28.90
CA VAL A 164 4.45 -10.63 29.16
C VAL A 164 4.14 -9.60 28.10
N THR A 165 3.84 -8.37 28.51
CA THR A 165 3.76 -7.23 27.59
C THR A 165 5.16 -6.96 27.05
N LEU A 166 5.35 -7.15 25.75
CA LEU A 166 6.61 -6.90 25.06
C LEU A 166 6.73 -5.43 24.66
N LEU A 167 5.61 -4.85 24.24
CA LEU A 167 5.52 -3.46 23.79
C LEU A 167 4.13 -2.94 24.15
N ASN A 168 4.07 -1.69 24.61
CA ASN A 168 2.83 -0.96 24.78
C ASN A 168 2.99 0.41 24.13
N ASP A 169 2.15 0.67 23.15
CA ASP A 169 2.13 1.91 22.40
C ASP A 169 1.01 2.84 22.89
N GLY A 170 1.17 4.12 22.55
CA GLY A 170 0.14 5.14 22.74
C GLY A 170 -0.97 5.04 21.69
N VAL A 171 -1.87 6.02 21.70
CA VAL A 171 -2.84 6.20 20.61
C VAL A 171 -2.22 7.13 19.59
N ASP A 172 -2.13 6.68 18.34
CA ASP A 172 -1.58 7.47 17.24
C ASP A 172 -2.64 8.07 16.32
N GLN A 173 -2.19 8.94 15.41
CA GLN A 173 -3.00 9.51 14.33
C GLN A 173 -3.18 8.53 13.15
N LEU A 174 -3.26 7.24 13.45
CA LEU A 174 -3.54 6.18 12.48
C LEU A 174 -4.95 5.65 12.65
N PRO A 175 -5.60 5.09 11.63
CA PRO A 175 -6.87 4.41 11.82
C PRO A 175 -6.76 3.27 12.84
N GLY A 176 -7.81 3.05 13.63
CA GLY A 176 -7.73 2.11 14.76
C GLY A 176 -7.39 0.65 14.39
N TRP A 177 -7.62 0.25 13.13
CA TRP A 177 -7.27 -1.08 12.64
C TRP A 177 -5.79 -1.20 12.23
N LEU A 178 -5.06 -0.09 12.12
CA LEU A 178 -3.62 0.01 11.84
C LEU A 178 -2.80 0.33 13.09
N ASP A 179 -3.38 1.11 13.99
CA ASP A 179 -2.80 1.60 15.25
C ASP A 179 -2.54 0.44 16.25
N LEU A 180 -1.27 0.03 16.36
CA LEU A 180 -0.85 -1.12 17.16
C LEU A 180 -0.59 -0.71 18.61
N MET A 181 -1.59 -0.89 19.46
CA MET A 181 -1.52 -0.50 20.87
C MET A 181 -0.61 -1.38 21.73
N ARG A 182 -0.49 -2.67 21.44
CA ARG A 182 0.23 -3.61 22.31
C ARG A 182 0.72 -4.85 21.62
N ILE A 183 1.89 -5.34 22.04
CA ILE A 183 2.40 -6.67 21.73
C ILE A 183 2.58 -7.42 23.04
N SER A 184 2.02 -8.62 23.14
CA SER A 184 2.21 -9.52 24.28
C SER A 184 2.70 -10.89 23.82
N GLY A 185 3.56 -11.52 24.61
CA GLY A 185 4.19 -12.79 24.27
C GLY A 185 4.13 -13.80 25.42
N LYS A 186 4.04 -15.09 25.08
CA LYS A 186 4.17 -16.21 26.03
C LYS A 186 4.84 -17.39 25.34
N LEU A 187 5.82 -18.02 25.99
CA LEU A 187 6.46 -19.24 25.52
C LEU A 187 5.99 -20.42 26.37
N LYS A 188 5.28 -21.39 25.76
CA LYS A 188 4.83 -22.61 26.44
C LYS A 188 5.39 -23.82 25.71
N GLY A 189 6.34 -24.52 26.34
CA GLY A 189 7.12 -25.55 25.66
C GLY A 189 7.88 -24.94 24.48
N ASP A 190 7.72 -25.52 23.30
CA ASP A 190 8.31 -25.03 22.05
C ASP A 190 7.39 -24.11 21.25
N VAL A 191 6.29 -23.61 21.84
CA VAL A 191 5.33 -22.74 21.14
C VAL A 191 5.38 -21.34 21.70
N LEU A 192 5.76 -20.38 20.86
CA LEU A 192 5.70 -18.95 21.14
C LEU A 192 4.35 -18.40 20.68
N TRP A 193 3.59 -17.91 21.64
CA TRP A 193 2.32 -17.21 21.44
C TRP A 193 2.62 -15.72 21.36
N ILE A 194 2.22 -15.08 20.26
CA ILE A 194 2.28 -13.62 20.10
C ILE A 194 0.86 -13.10 19.90
N SER A 195 0.48 -12.12 20.72
CA SER A 195 -0.77 -11.38 20.60
C SER A 195 -0.47 -9.93 20.23
N LEU A 196 -1.05 -9.47 19.11
CA LEU A 196 -1.01 -8.09 18.65
C LEU A 196 -2.37 -7.45 18.92
N THR A 197 -2.42 -6.44 19.77
CA THR A 197 -3.65 -5.72 20.12
C THR A 197 -3.70 -4.39 19.40
N TYR A 198 -4.73 -4.19 18.59
CA TYR A 198 -4.98 -2.94 17.88
C TYR A 198 -6.03 -2.09 18.59
N ARG A 199 -6.11 -0.80 18.26
CA ARG A 199 -7.09 0.11 18.87
C ARG A 199 -8.53 -0.27 18.53
N SER A 200 -8.77 -0.85 17.36
CA SER A 200 -10.06 -1.41 16.96
C SER A 200 -9.89 -2.76 16.24
N THR A 201 -10.97 -3.34 15.73
CA THR A 201 -10.89 -4.58 14.92
C THR A 201 -9.84 -4.39 13.81
N PRO A 202 -8.80 -5.23 13.73
CA PRO A 202 -7.66 -5.06 12.84
C PRO A 202 -7.99 -5.41 11.38
N LEU A 203 -9.16 -5.05 10.89
CA LEU A 203 -9.62 -5.26 9.53
C LEU A 203 -10.10 -3.93 8.92
N PRO A 204 -9.65 -3.59 7.71
CA PRO A 204 -10.20 -2.46 6.99
C PRO A 204 -11.64 -2.76 6.53
N LYS A 205 -12.43 -1.70 6.40
CA LYS A 205 -13.76 -1.72 5.79
C LYS A 205 -13.63 -1.16 4.38
N LEU A 206 -13.75 -2.05 3.39
CA LEU A 206 -13.71 -1.68 1.98
C LEU A 206 -15.13 -1.52 1.42
N ASN A 207 -15.35 -0.51 0.59
CA ASN A 207 -16.60 -0.29 -0.13
C ASN A 207 -16.51 -0.76 -1.59
N GLY A 208 -15.41 -0.45 -2.26
CA GLY A 208 -15.16 -0.80 -3.66
C GLY A 208 -14.58 -2.19 -3.90
N SER A 209 -14.51 -2.55 -5.18
CA SER A 209 -13.90 -3.78 -5.71
C SER A 209 -12.46 -3.60 -6.22
N SER A 210 -11.87 -2.46 -5.92
CA SER A 210 -10.64 -1.96 -6.51
C SER A 210 -9.64 -1.53 -5.43
N PHE A 211 -9.64 -2.22 -4.29
CA PHE A 211 -8.75 -1.86 -3.20
C PHE A 211 -8.14 -3.09 -2.54
N ASP A 212 -6.83 -3.03 -2.28
CA ASP A 212 -6.13 -4.00 -1.46
C ASP A 212 -5.39 -3.32 -0.29
N ALA A 213 -5.37 -4.03 0.84
CA ALA A 213 -4.70 -3.61 2.05
C ALA A 213 -3.91 -4.78 2.63
N LEU A 214 -2.59 -4.64 2.67
CA LEU A 214 -1.69 -5.56 3.35
C LEU A 214 -1.11 -4.83 4.56
N ALA A 215 -1.22 -5.40 5.75
CA ALA A 215 -0.63 -4.82 6.95
C ALA A 215 0.06 -5.88 7.79
N GLY A 216 1.06 -5.49 8.57
CA GLY A 216 1.80 -6.45 9.37
C GLY A 216 2.81 -5.84 10.32
N LEU A 217 3.57 -6.73 10.93
CA LEU A 217 4.66 -6.45 11.84
C LEU A 217 5.74 -7.50 11.62
N THR A 218 7.00 -7.10 11.66
CA THR A 218 8.13 -8.03 11.64
C THR A 218 8.79 -8.08 13.01
N ILE A 219 8.89 -9.28 13.59
CA ILE A 219 9.62 -9.56 14.84
C ILE A 219 10.82 -10.43 14.48
N MET A 220 12.02 -10.03 14.88
CA MET A 220 13.24 -10.78 14.65
C MET A 220 13.59 -11.65 15.86
N ILE A 221 14.29 -12.77 15.62
CA ILE A 221 14.82 -13.65 16.66
C ILE A 221 16.33 -13.74 16.52
N ASP A 222 17.03 -13.25 17.53
CA ASP A 222 18.44 -13.55 17.81
C ASP A 222 18.47 -14.96 18.42
N GLY A 223 18.88 -15.95 17.63
CA GLY A 223 18.79 -17.36 17.99
C GLY A 223 19.87 -17.78 18.97
N ASP A 224 21.07 -17.22 18.85
CA ASP A 224 22.22 -17.63 19.65
C ASP A 224 22.58 -16.64 20.78
N GLY A 225 22.03 -15.43 20.74
CA GLY A 225 22.29 -14.34 21.68
C GLY A 225 23.46 -13.43 21.25
N ASN A 226 24.01 -13.62 20.05
CA ASN A 226 25.18 -12.92 19.53
C ASN A 226 24.77 -11.83 18.53
N PRO A 227 24.89 -10.53 18.88
CA PRO A 227 24.46 -9.44 17.99
C PRO A 227 25.32 -9.29 16.71
N LYS A 228 26.39 -10.09 16.57
CA LYS A 228 27.29 -10.06 15.40
C LYS A 228 26.89 -11.07 14.31
N THR A 229 26.02 -12.02 14.60
CA THR A 229 25.53 -13.01 13.64
C THR A 229 24.21 -12.56 13.02
N GLY A 230 23.82 -13.21 11.93
CA GLY A 230 22.53 -12.92 11.31
C GLY A 230 22.44 -11.57 10.60
N PHE A 231 21.22 -11.18 10.24
CA PHE A 231 20.90 -9.85 9.76
C PHE A 231 20.59 -8.95 10.95
N ARG A 232 21.48 -7.98 11.23
CA ARG A 232 21.36 -7.07 12.38
C ARG A 232 21.24 -7.80 13.73
N GLY A 233 21.92 -8.94 13.89
CA GLY A 233 21.88 -9.73 15.12
C GLY A 233 20.78 -10.78 15.18
N ALA A 234 20.08 -11.07 14.06
CA ALA A 234 18.98 -12.02 14.03
C ALA A 234 19.14 -13.09 12.94
N GLU A 235 18.91 -14.35 13.32
CA GLU A 235 18.92 -15.51 12.42
C GLU A 235 17.54 -15.81 11.84
N TYR A 236 16.47 -15.32 12.47
CA TYR A 236 15.10 -15.54 12.03
C TYR A 236 14.27 -14.26 11.99
N ALA A 237 13.33 -14.18 11.06
CA ALA A 237 12.34 -13.12 10.96
C ALA A 237 10.93 -13.72 10.96
N LEU A 238 10.07 -13.18 11.82
CA LEU A 238 8.66 -13.50 11.93
C LEU A 238 7.86 -12.33 11.34
N THR A 239 7.39 -12.48 10.12
CA THR A 239 6.54 -11.47 9.47
C THR A 239 5.08 -11.84 9.70
N LEU A 240 4.42 -11.18 10.66
CA LEU A 240 3.03 -11.40 11.03
C LEU A 240 2.15 -10.46 10.18
N LYS A 241 1.38 -11.01 9.24
CA LYS A 241 0.66 -10.21 8.25
C LYS A 241 -0.83 -10.52 8.19
N ARG A 242 -1.57 -9.52 7.73
CA ARG A 242 -2.95 -9.62 7.34
C ARG A 242 -3.12 -9.00 5.96
N MET A 243 -3.80 -9.71 5.08
CA MET A 243 -4.18 -9.22 3.77
C MET A 243 -5.70 -9.16 3.70
N TYR A 244 -6.20 -8.03 3.21
CA TYR A 244 -7.59 -7.86 2.91
C TYR A 244 -7.72 -7.23 1.52
N ALA A 245 -8.36 -7.95 0.61
CA ALA A 245 -8.68 -7.46 -0.73
C ALA A 245 -10.14 -7.76 -1.04
N LYS A 246 -10.82 -6.79 -1.67
CA LYS A 246 -12.14 -7.01 -2.25
C LYS A 246 -12.00 -6.98 -3.76
N ARG A 247 -12.08 -8.18 -4.37
CA ARG A 247 -12.07 -8.42 -5.83
C ARG A 247 -10.76 -7.97 -6.53
N PRO A 248 -10.32 -8.68 -7.58
CA PRO A 248 -10.89 -9.91 -8.13
C PRO A 248 -10.74 -11.11 -7.17
N PHE A 249 -9.89 -10.98 -6.16
CA PHE A 249 -9.74 -11.94 -5.06
C PHE A 249 -10.51 -11.39 -3.85
N LEU A 250 -11.59 -12.05 -3.45
CA LEU A 250 -12.18 -11.82 -2.12
C LEU A 250 -11.30 -12.59 -1.14
N GLU A 251 -10.30 -11.91 -0.61
CA GLU A 251 -9.29 -12.54 0.23
C GLU A 251 -9.21 -11.85 1.58
N LEU A 252 -9.37 -12.66 2.61
CA LEU A 252 -8.97 -12.34 3.96
C LEU A 252 -7.97 -13.41 4.38
N SER A 253 -6.70 -13.03 4.48
CA SER A 253 -5.66 -13.89 5.02
C SER A 253 -5.09 -13.29 6.29
N ILE A 254 -4.97 -14.10 7.33
CA ILE A 254 -4.28 -13.75 8.58
C ILE A 254 -3.26 -14.84 8.80
N ASN A 255 -2.01 -14.53 8.49
CA ASN A 255 -0.93 -15.50 8.52
C ASN A 255 0.40 -14.81 8.82
N GLY A 256 1.30 -15.51 9.49
CA GLY A 256 2.69 -15.15 9.60
C GLY A 256 3.55 -15.92 8.61
N GLU A 257 4.78 -15.46 8.45
CA GLU A 257 5.86 -16.15 7.75
C GLU A 257 7.05 -16.19 8.68
N LEU A 258 7.70 -17.35 8.74
CA LEU A 258 8.99 -17.51 9.36
C LEU A 258 10.03 -17.62 8.24
N ASP A 259 11.00 -16.72 8.27
CA ASP A 259 12.15 -16.73 7.40
C ASP A 259 13.42 -16.96 8.21
N ARG A 260 14.41 -17.61 7.58
CA ARG A 260 15.74 -17.83 8.13
C ARG A 260 16.78 -17.05 7.33
N TRP A 261 17.72 -16.43 8.02
CA TRP A 261 18.86 -15.78 7.39
C TRP A 261 19.89 -16.79 6.92
N ASN A 262 20.28 -16.73 5.65
CA ASN A 262 21.29 -17.62 5.08
C ASN A 262 22.68 -16.97 4.90
N GLY A 263 22.86 -15.73 5.37
CA GLY A 263 24.09 -14.94 5.18
C GLY A 263 23.95 -13.80 4.16
N SER A 264 23.01 -13.91 3.23
CA SER A 264 22.78 -12.91 2.17
C SER A 264 21.33 -12.48 2.02
N ASN A 265 20.39 -13.40 2.26
CA ASN A 265 18.97 -13.18 2.07
C ASN A 265 18.16 -13.93 3.15
N TRP A 266 16.93 -13.46 3.35
CA TRP A 266 15.91 -14.18 4.08
C TRP A 266 15.35 -15.30 3.20
N VAL A 267 15.31 -16.52 3.73
CA VAL A 267 14.78 -17.70 3.07
C VAL A 267 13.54 -18.15 3.81
N PHE A 268 12.44 -18.26 3.08
CA PHE A 268 11.17 -18.75 3.61
C PHE A 268 11.32 -20.17 4.17
N GLU A 269 10.89 -20.37 5.42
CA GLU A 269 10.87 -21.67 6.08
C GLU A 269 9.44 -22.23 6.15
N ARG A 270 8.48 -21.43 6.65
CA ARG A 270 7.09 -21.86 6.82
C ARG A 270 6.10 -20.72 7.02
N THR A 271 4.84 -21.00 6.73
CA THR A 271 3.69 -20.17 7.09
C THR A 271 3.25 -20.47 8.52
N ILE A 272 2.77 -19.44 9.23
CA ILE A 272 2.23 -19.51 10.58
C ILE A 272 0.75 -19.12 10.51
N PRO A 273 -0.21 -19.95 10.92
CA PRO A 273 -1.61 -19.51 10.96
C PRO A 273 -1.81 -18.43 12.03
N GLY A 274 -2.63 -17.42 11.71
CA GLY A 274 -3.06 -16.41 12.68
C GLY A 274 -4.57 -16.49 12.91
N SER A 275 -5.00 -16.05 14.09
CA SER A 275 -6.41 -15.98 14.48
C SER A 275 -6.81 -14.57 14.87
N LEU A 276 -8.05 -14.19 14.58
CA LEU A 276 -8.63 -12.91 14.96
C LEU A 276 -9.61 -13.09 16.13
N VAL A 277 -9.35 -12.39 17.24
CA VAL A 277 -10.23 -12.38 18.42
C VAL A 277 -10.45 -10.95 18.89
N GLY A 278 -11.61 -10.38 18.53
CA GLY A 278 -11.94 -8.98 18.83
C GLY A 278 -11.00 -8.00 18.12
N ASN A 279 -10.20 -7.26 18.89
CA ASN A 279 -9.16 -6.36 18.39
C ASN A 279 -7.75 -7.00 18.41
N ASN A 280 -7.65 -8.32 18.60
CA ASN A 280 -6.38 -9.03 18.72
C ASN A 280 -6.11 -9.95 17.54
N LEU A 281 -4.88 -9.95 17.05
CA LEU A 281 -4.33 -11.02 16.21
C LEU A 281 -3.44 -11.91 17.06
N ILE A 282 -3.71 -13.21 17.05
CA ILE A 282 -2.98 -14.20 17.85
C ILE A 282 -2.28 -15.16 16.89
N TYR A 283 -0.99 -15.38 17.12
CA TYR A 283 -0.15 -16.29 16.34
C TYR A 283 0.47 -17.34 17.25
N GLU A 284 0.38 -18.59 16.82
CA GLU A 284 0.98 -19.75 17.48
C GLU A 284 2.20 -20.20 16.68
N ILE A 285 3.38 -19.88 17.18
CA ILE A 285 4.64 -20.03 16.46
C ILE A 285 5.37 -21.22 17.06
N ALA A 286 5.32 -22.36 16.40
CA ALA A 286 6.18 -23.48 16.75
C ALA A 286 7.65 -23.05 16.54
N LEU A 287 8.48 -23.21 17.56
CA LEU A 287 9.92 -22.94 17.53
C LEU A 287 10.74 -24.23 17.39
N ARG A 288 10.08 -25.39 17.37
CA ARG A 288 10.74 -26.68 17.12
C ARG A 288 11.50 -26.63 15.78
N GLY A 289 12.72 -27.15 15.80
CA GLY A 289 13.62 -27.18 14.63
C GLY A 289 14.41 -25.89 14.41
N LEU A 290 14.17 -24.84 15.20
CA LEU A 290 15.01 -23.65 15.20
C LEU A 290 16.20 -23.86 16.14
N ASN A 291 17.38 -23.41 15.71
CA ASN A 291 18.56 -23.40 16.56
C ASN A 291 18.49 -22.21 17.52
N LEU A 292 17.93 -22.45 18.71
CA LEU A 292 17.75 -21.44 19.75
C LEU A 292 18.55 -21.80 21.00
N SER A 293 19.42 -20.88 21.42
CA SER A 293 20.21 -21.01 22.64
C SER A 293 19.43 -20.50 23.86
N LYS A 294 19.99 -20.73 25.06
CA LYS A 294 19.45 -20.15 26.30
C LYS A 294 19.50 -18.62 26.32
N ASN A 295 20.28 -17.99 25.45
CA ASN A 295 20.43 -16.54 25.36
C ASN A 295 19.58 -15.93 24.25
N ALA A 296 18.74 -16.72 23.57
CA ALA A 296 17.92 -16.26 22.45
C ALA A 296 17.04 -15.07 22.86
N LYS A 297 16.85 -14.12 21.94
CA LYS A 297 16.09 -12.88 22.17
C LYS A 297 15.11 -12.60 21.04
N LEU A 298 13.96 -12.04 21.40
CA LEU A 298 13.06 -11.37 20.46
C LEU A 298 13.51 -9.93 20.30
N ILE A 299 13.54 -9.47 19.05
CA ILE A 299 13.84 -8.10 18.67
C ILE A 299 12.63 -7.57 17.91
N ILE A 300 11.95 -6.59 18.50
CA ILE A 300 10.82 -5.90 17.87
C ILE A 300 11.33 -4.53 17.45
N ALA A 301 11.40 -4.29 16.14
CA ALA A 301 11.95 -3.06 15.58
C ALA A 301 11.23 -2.67 14.28
N GLY A 302 11.18 -1.37 13.98
CA GLY A 302 10.72 -0.88 12.68
C GLY A 302 9.22 -0.60 12.56
N GLY A 303 8.45 -0.74 13.64
CA GLY A 303 7.04 -0.38 13.65
C GLY A 303 6.10 -1.42 13.06
N SER A 304 4.79 -1.19 13.24
CA SER A 304 3.78 -1.86 12.41
C SER A 304 3.73 -1.15 11.04
N TRP A 305 3.32 -1.85 10.00
CA TRP A 305 3.33 -1.30 8.64
C TRP A 305 2.08 -1.69 7.88
N ALA A 306 1.72 -0.86 6.89
CA ALA A 306 0.66 -1.13 5.96
C ALA A 306 1.00 -0.65 4.55
N VAL A 307 0.64 -1.46 3.57
CA VAL A 307 0.64 -1.15 2.15
C VAL A 307 -0.82 -1.10 1.73
N LEU A 308 -1.28 0.11 1.42
CA LEU A 308 -2.65 0.41 1.02
C LEU A 308 -2.63 0.76 -0.45
N ARG A 309 -3.54 0.19 -1.22
CA ARG A 309 -3.51 0.35 -2.65
C ARG A 309 -4.89 0.44 -3.25
N ASP A 310 -5.06 1.52 -3.98
CA ASP A 310 -6.28 1.86 -4.68
C ASP A 310 -6.08 1.69 -6.18
N TYR A 311 -7.00 1.01 -6.84
CA TYR A 311 -7.03 0.76 -8.28
C TYR A 311 -8.17 1.58 -8.91
N PHE A 312 -7.88 2.79 -9.34
CA PHE A 312 -8.88 3.68 -9.92
C PHE A 312 -9.06 3.46 -11.44
N PRO A 313 -10.30 3.31 -11.96
CA PRO A 313 -11.60 3.49 -11.27
C PRO A 313 -12.10 2.24 -10.54
N ASN A 314 -13.19 2.33 -9.76
CA ASN A 314 -13.73 1.22 -8.92
C ASN A 314 -14.01 -0.11 -9.64
N ASN A 315 -14.15 -0.08 -10.97
CA ASN A 315 -14.31 -1.24 -11.85
C ASN A 315 -13.02 -1.58 -12.64
N TYR A 316 -11.85 -1.20 -12.12
CA TYR A 316 -10.52 -1.39 -12.75
C TYR A 316 -10.35 -2.81 -13.29
N PHE A 317 -10.61 -3.81 -12.45
CA PHE A 317 -10.46 -5.23 -12.77
C PHE A 317 -11.58 -5.79 -13.66
N LEU A 318 -12.65 -5.03 -13.88
CA LEU A 318 -13.76 -5.35 -14.78
C LEU A 318 -13.59 -4.66 -16.15
N GLY A 319 -12.38 -4.20 -16.48
CA GLY A 319 -12.09 -3.52 -17.74
C GLY A 319 -12.45 -2.03 -17.73
N GLY A 320 -12.79 -1.46 -16.57
CA GLY A 320 -13.15 -0.05 -16.42
C GLY A 320 -11.99 0.89 -16.75
N TRP A 321 -12.29 1.95 -17.48
CA TRP A 321 -11.38 3.02 -17.87
C TRP A 321 -12.01 4.37 -17.57
N VAL A 322 -11.18 5.34 -17.17
CA VAL A 322 -11.59 6.74 -17.07
C VAL A 322 -11.46 7.38 -18.44
N ASN A 323 -12.57 7.87 -19.00
CA ASN A 323 -12.57 8.51 -20.32
C ASN A 323 -12.44 10.03 -20.19
N PHE A 324 -11.66 10.65 -21.08
CA PHE A 324 -11.54 12.10 -21.17
C PHE A 324 -11.87 12.57 -22.59
N GLU A 325 -12.69 13.61 -22.72
CA GLU A 325 -13.00 14.25 -24.00
C GLU A 325 -12.11 15.49 -24.18
N ILE A 326 -10.98 15.36 -24.87
CA ILE A 326 -10.09 16.52 -25.16
C ILE A 326 -10.65 17.36 -26.30
#